data_AF-A0A2H1KRL7-F1
#
_entry.id   AF-A0A2H1KRL7-F1
#
_cell.length_a   1.000
_cell.length_b   1.000
_cell.length_c   1.000
_cell.angle_alpha   90.00
_cell.angle_beta   90.00
_cell.angle_gamma   90.00
#
_symmetry.space_group_name_H-M   'P 1'
#
loop_
_entity.id
_entity.type
_entity.pdbx_description
1 polymer ?
#
loop_
_entity_poly.entity_id
_entity_poly.type
_entity_poly.pdbx_seq_one_letter_code
_entity_poly.pdbx_strand_id
1 'polypeptide(L)'
;MKNNILWLTLQTQPNEVDSMVADNDGLPRYFRVDTSSAERPDADMMKLSLKSKTAKVLLLTLTNLGYSLYYNTADESRFVRHDRIIHHWPAVKDGTFAASDEGIVHQFEAPPSGEIERLVVIMSPINSKPRLIRYFRPSFATLMKYVPRNTAILRIADVGGVKGAFYLNTSFLPDNSTRIQNLIRSTIDRHGIDSRNVVLFGASKGGTGALFHGLTGGLKFVAVDPILSDAWYIENENDYHFTTGDVFPQSKQQVFANLIEQSVTRACLINIAVGF
;
A
#
# COMPACT_ATOMS: atom_id res chain seq x y z
N MET A 1 15.80 -21.75 9.74
CA MET A 1 14.47 -21.97 9.15
C MET A 1 14.30 -23.45 8.79
N LYS A 2 13.34 -24.15 9.40
CA LYS A 2 13.07 -25.59 9.17
C LYS A 2 12.04 -25.84 8.06
N ASN A 3 10.97 -25.06 8.03
CA ASN A 3 9.87 -25.15 7.08
C ASN A 3 9.64 -23.83 6.35
N ASN A 4 9.36 -23.91 5.04
CA ASN A 4 8.99 -22.75 4.23
C ASN A 4 7.53 -22.30 4.43
N ILE A 5 6.69 -23.18 4.98
CA ILE A 5 5.26 -22.99 5.17
C ILE A 5 4.92 -23.36 6.62
N LEU A 6 4.23 -22.48 7.31
CA LEU A 6 3.57 -22.80 8.58
C LEU A 6 2.05 -22.72 8.39
N TRP A 7 1.35 -23.71 8.96
CA TRP A 7 -0.11 -23.83 8.90
C TRP A 7 -0.71 -23.34 10.21
N LEU A 8 -1.70 -22.46 10.11
CA LEU A 8 -2.43 -21.87 11.23
C LEU A 8 -3.92 -22.16 11.06
N THR A 9 -4.69 -21.98 12.13
CA THR A 9 -6.16 -22.00 12.09
C THR A 9 -6.70 -20.63 12.43
N LEU A 10 -8.00 -20.40 12.21
CA LEU A 10 -8.66 -19.16 12.63
C LEU A 10 -8.62 -18.90 14.15
N GLN A 11 -8.28 -19.92 14.95
CA GLN A 11 -8.18 -19.81 16.41
C GLN A 11 -6.74 -19.58 16.90
N THR A 12 -5.74 -19.65 16.01
CA THR A 12 -4.34 -19.46 16.38
C THR A 12 -4.12 -18.06 16.95
N GLN A 13 -3.61 -17.98 18.17
CA GLN A 13 -3.32 -16.76 18.90
C GLN A 13 -1.92 -16.22 18.59
N PRO A 14 -1.64 -14.93 18.83
CA PRO A 14 -0.33 -14.34 18.53
C PRO A 14 0.87 -15.04 19.20
N ASN A 15 0.74 -15.43 20.47
CA ASN A 15 1.80 -16.14 21.20
C ASN A 15 2.10 -17.54 20.62
N GLU A 16 1.09 -18.19 20.01
CA GLU A 16 1.29 -19.44 19.29
C GLU A 16 2.06 -19.19 17.99
N VAL A 17 1.76 -18.10 17.26
CA VAL A 17 2.53 -17.70 16.07
C VAL A 17 4.00 -17.48 16.45
N ASP A 18 4.28 -16.75 17.53
CA ASP A 18 5.64 -16.50 18.01
C ASP A 18 6.37 -17.81 18.34
N SER A 19 5.70 -18.72 19.05
CA SER A 19 6.25 -20.04 19.40
C SER A 19 6.56 -20.87 18.15
N MET A 20 5.63 -20.91 17.19
CA MET A 20 5.82 -21.62 15.92
C MET A 20 6.95 -21.03 15.07
N VAL A 21 7.12 -19.71 15.07
CA VAL A 21 8.22 -19.02 14.38
C VAL A 21 9.55 -19.34 15.05
N ALA A 22 9.60 -19.37 16.38
CA ALA A 22 10.79 -19.76 17.13
C ALA A 22 11.17 -21.23 16.85
N ASP A 23 10.21 -22.15 16.93
CA ASP A 23 10.40 -23.57 16.62
C ASP A 23 10.82 -23.81 15.17
N ASN A 24 10.41 -22.93 14.27
CA ASN A 24 10.81 -22.96 12.87
C ASN A 24 12.22 -22.39 12.61
N ASP A 25 12.94 -21.91 13.63
CA ASP A 25 14.19 -21.14 13.52
C ASP A 25 14.03 -19.94 12.57
N GLY A 26 12.95 -19.16 12.77
CA GLY A 26 12.65 -17.92 12.06
C GLY A 26 11.42 -17.95 11.16
N LEU A 27 11.12 -16.79 10.59
CA LEU A 27 9.91 -16.55 9.78
C LEU A 27 9.85 -17.44 8.53
N PRO A 28 8.74 -18.16 8.27
CA PRO A 28 8.57 -18.95 7.05
C PRO A 28 8.43 -18.06 5.82
N ARG A 29 8.50 -18.62 4.61
CA ARG A 29 8.19 -17.83 3.40
C ARG A 29 6.69 -17.58 3.24
N TYR A 30 5.87 -18.48 3.79
CA TYR A 30 4.42 -18.45 3.69
C TYR A 30 3.75 -18.86 5.00
N PHE A 31 2.62 -18.22 5.28
CA PHE A 31 1.62 -18.73 6.20
C PHE A 31 0.39 -19.19 5.41
N ARG A 32 -0.23 -20.25 5.89
CA ARG A 32 -1.51 -20.76 5.38
C ARG A 32 -2.48 -20.84 6.54
N VAL A 33 -3.61 -20.17 6.43
CA VAL A 33 -4.65 -20.17 7.46
C VAL A 33 -5.78 -21.03 6.97
N ASP A 34 -6.05 -22.13 7.67
CA ASP A 34 -7.22 -22.98 7.47
C ASP A 34 -8.49 -22.20 7.89
N THR A 35 -9.41 -22.04 6.95
CA THR A 35 -10.69 -21.34 7.12
C THR A 35 -11.89 -22.28 7.15
N SER A 36 -11.69 -23.61 7.13
CA SER A 36 -12.75 -24.63 7.09
C SER A 36 -13.76 -24.51 8.24
N SER A 37 -13.32 -24.01 9.40
CA SER A 37 -14.17 -23.82 10.58
C SER A 37 -15.03 -22.54 10.54
N ALA A 38 -14.91 -21.70 9.50
CA ALA A 38 -15.70 -20.49 9.38
C ALA A 38 -17.13 -20.78 8.90
N GLU A 39 -18.08 -19.91 9.22
CA GLU A 39 -19.43 -19.93 8.63
C GLU A 39 -19.38 -19.85 7.09
N ARG A 40 -18.39 -19.14 6.56
CA ARG A 40 -18.08 -19.04 5.14
C ARG A 40 -16.61 -19.37 4.87
N PRO A 41 -16.26 -20.65 4.72
CA PRO A 41 -14.87 -21.07 4.51
C PRO A 41 -14.23 -20.46 3.25
N ASP A 42 -15.04 -20.19 2.23
CA ASP A 42 -14.62 -19.60 0.95
C ASP A 42 -14.28 -18.10 1.05
N ALA A 43 -14.62 -17.44 2.15
CA ALA A 43 -14.32 -16.04 2.36
C ALA A 43 -12.84 -15.84 2.71
N ASP A 44 -12.23 -14.83 2.12
CA ASP A 44 -10.84 -14.49 2.41
C ASP A 44 -10.65 -13.89 3.80
N MET A 45 -9.43 -13.98 4.33
CA MET A 45 -9.11 -13.57 5.70
C MET A 45 -9.49 -12.13 6.04
N MET A 46 -9.51 -11.20 5.06
CA MET A 46 -9.96 -9.83 5.34
C MET A 46 -11.47 -9.80 5.63
N LYS A 47 -12.28 -10.53 4.84
CA LYS A 47 -13.73 -10.60 5.07
C LYS A 47 -14.05 -11.31 6.38
N LEU A 48 -13.35 -12.39 6.69
CA LEU A 48 -13.49 -13.12 7.96
C LEU A 48 -13.14 -12.21 9.16
N SER A 49 -12.07 -11.42 9.04
CA SER A 49 -11.63 -10.49 10.08
C SER A 49 -12.62 -9.36 10.37
N LEU A 50 -13.46 -8.98 9.41
CA LEU A 50 -14.53 -8.00 9.65
C LEU A 50 -15.70 -8.59 10.47
N LYS A 51 -15.75 -9.90 10.68
CA LYS A 51 -16.80 -10.58 11.44
C LYS A 51 -16.28 -11.26 12.71
N SER A 52 -14.98 -11.52 12.80
CA SER A 52 -14.36 -12.24 13.93
C SER A 52 -13.17 -11.46 14.47
N LYS A 53 -13.24 -11.08 15.76
CA LYS A 53 -12.15 -10.41 16.47
C LYS A 53 -10.89 -11.27 16.49
N THR A 54 -11.02 -12.58 16.70
CA THR A 54 -9.88 -13.52 16.70
C THR A 54 -9.20 -13.56 15.33
N ALA A 55 -9.99 -13.70 14.26
CA ALA A 55 -9.44 -13.67 12.90
C ALA A 55 -8.75 -12.33 12.61
N LYS A 56 -9.34 -11.22 13.06
CA LYS A 56 -8.74 -9.90 12.92
C LYS A 56 -7.39 -9.79 13.62
N VAL A 57 -7.29 -10.23 14.88
CA VAL A 57 -6.03 -10.24 15.62
C VAL A 57 -4.96 -11.07 14.88
N LEU A 58 -5.32 -12.25 14.38
CA LEU A 58 -4.39 -13.08 13.59
C LEU A 58 -3.94 -12.38 12.31
N LEU A 59 -4.87 -11.78 11.55
CA LEU A 59 -4.55 -11.03 10.32
C LEU A 59 -3.59 -9.86 10.59
N LEU A 60 -3.84 -9.09 11.65
CA LEU A 60 -2.99 -7.95 12.01
C LEU A 60 -1.60 -8.43 12.50
N THR A 61 -1.55 -9.52 13.25
CA THR A 61 -0.29 -10.15 13.68
C THR A 61 0.57 -10.53 12.47
N LEU A 62 0.00 -11.27 11.50
CA LEU A 62 0.73 -11.64 10.28
C LEU A 62 1.15 -10.42 9.46
N THR A 63 0.32 -9.38 9.43
CA THR A 63 0.61 -8.13 8.72
C THR A 63 1.82 -7.41 9.33
N ASN A 64 1.89 -7.32 10.67
CA ASN A 64 3.01 -6.71 11.39
C ASN A 64 4.30 -7.52 11.29
N LEU A 65 4.21 -8.83 11.05
CA LEU A 65 5.35 -9.67 10.68
C LEU A 65 5.79 -9.54 9.21
N GLY A 66 5.13 -8.68 8.44
CA GLY A 66 5.47 -8.42 7.04
C GLY A 66 4.88 -9.39 6.03
N TYR A 67 3.70 -9.95 6.33
CA TYR A 67 2.99 -10.83 5.41
C TYR A 67 1.80 -10.14 4.76
N SER A 68 1.63 -10.41 3.47
CA SER A 68 0.46 -9.98 2.71
C SER A 68 -0.38 -11.17 2.31
N LEU A 69 -1.69 -11.08 2.52
CA LEU A 69 -2.64 -11.99 1.88
C LEU A 69 -2.44 -11.89 0.35
N TYR A 70 -2.34 -13.00 -0.36
CA TYR A 70 -2.12 -12.96 -1.82
C TYR A 70 -2.96 -13.97 -2.60
N TYR A 71 -3.58 -14.92 -1.92
CA TYR A 71 -4.42 -15.92 -2.54
C TYR A 71 -5.43 -16.49 -1.54
N ASN A 72 -6.54 -17.03 -2.04
CA ASN A 72 -7.58 -17.70 -1.26
C ASN A 72 -8.12 -18.90 -2.04
N THR A 73 -8.40 -20.01 -1.36
CA THR A 73 -9.11 -21.18 -1.89
C THR A 73 -10.50 -21.29 -1.26
N ALA A 74 -11.14 -22.47 -1.32
CA ALA A 74 -12.42 -22.73 -0.69
C ALA A 74 -12.35 -22.82 0.84
N ASP A 75 -11.16 -23.03 1.40
CA ASP A 75 -10.90 -23.45 2.78
C ASP A 75 -9.55 -22.93 3.33
N GLU A 76 -8.87 -22.05 2.60
CA GLU A 76 -7.54 -21.58 2.96
C GLU A 76 -7.29 -20.14 2.51
N SER A 77 -6.75 -19.32 3.41
CA SER A 77 -6.17 -18.01 3.09
C SER A 77 -4.64 -18.08 3.12
N ARG A 78 -4.00 -17.60 2.05
CA ARG A 78 -2.54 -17.70 1.86
C ARG A 78 -1.84 -16.36 1.98
N PHE A 79 -0.77 -16.37 2.76
CA PHE A 79 0.05 -15.22 3.06
C PHE A 79 1.46 -15.41 2.55
N VAL A 80 2.04 -14.34 1.99
CA VAL A 80 3.40 -14.33 1.46
C VAL A 80 4.21 -13.27 2.19
N ARG A 81 5.44 -13.62 2.55
CA ARG A 81 6.38 -12.67 3.17
C ARG A 81 6.77 -11.57 2.19
N HIS A 82 6.96 -10.36 2.69
CA HIS A 82 7.17 -9.16 1.87
C HIS A 82 8.31 -9.30 0.84
N ASP A 83 9.47 -9.81 1.25
CA ASP A 83 10.65 -10.05 0.40
C ASP A 83 10.39 -11.04 -0.76
N ARG A 84 9.29 -11.79 -0.71
CA ARG A 84 8.90 -12.74 -1.77
C ARG A 84 7.90 -12.16 -2.76
N ILE A 85 7.29 -11.01 -2.48
CA ILE A 85 6.19 -10.44 -3.30
C ILE A 85 6.60 -10.28 -4.76
N ILE A 86 7.78 -9.72 -5.04
CA ILE A 86 8.27 -9.48 -6.40
C ILE A 86 8.42 -10.77 -7.22
N HIS A 87 8.68 -11.90 -6.56
CA HIS A 87 8.81 -13.21 -7.20
C HIS A 87 7.45 -13.91 -7.41
N HIS A 88 6.39 -13.43 -6.76
CA HIS A 88 5.04 -13.99 -6.87
C HIS A 88 4.12 -13.17 -7.75
N TRP A 89 4.39 -11.89 -7.93
CA TRP A 89 3.55 -11.01 -8.73
C TRP A 89 3.77 -11.25 -10.23
N PRO A 90 2.77 -11.76 -10.98
CA PRO A 90 2.94 -12.07 -12.41
C PRO A 90 3.38 -10.86 -13.23
N ALA A 91 2.75 -9.70 -13.01
CA ALA A 91 3.08 -8.45 -13.68
C ALA A 91 4.51 -7.94 -13.42
N VAL A 92 5.15 -8.32 -12.30
CA VAL A 92 6.57 -8.00 -12.09
C VAL A 92 7.44 -9.00 -12.87
N LYS A 93 7.06 -10.28 -12.89
CA LYS A 93 7.80 -11.33 -13.60
C LYS A 93 7.79 -11.20 -15.11
N ASP A 94 6.69 -10.71 -15.69
CA ASP A 94 6.56 -10.50 -17.13
C ASP A 94 7.06 -9.11 -17.59
N GLY A 95 7.55 -8.29 -16.66
CA GLY A 95 8.10 -6.96 -16.93
C GLY A 95 7.05 -5.86 -17.12
N THR A 96 5.76 -6.14 -16.95
CA THR A 96 4.69 -5.11 -16.99
C THR A 96 4.89 -4.05 -15.90
N PHE A 97 5.32 -4.49 -14.71
CA PHE A 97 5.69 -3.66 -13.56
C PHE A 97 7.18 -3.86 -13.26
N ALA A 98 7.82 -2.78 -12.82
CA ALA A 98 9.18 -2.79 -12.29
C ALA A 98 9.13 -2.76 -10.75
N ALA A 99 10.24 -3.13 -10.12
CA ALA A 99 10.51 -2.84 -8.71
C ALA A 99 11.74 -1.93 -8.64
N SER A 100 11.69 -0.87 -7.84
CA SER A 100 12.88 -0.05 -7.57
C SER A 100 13.89 -0.82 -6.72
N ASP A 101 15.12 -0.32 -6.62
CA ASP A 101 16.16 -0.89 -5.76
C ASP A 101 15.73 -0.98 -4.29
N GLU A 102 14.86 -0.05 -3.87
CA GLU A 102 14.29 -0.01 -2.52
C GLU A 102 12.98 -0.83 -2.38
N GLY A 103 12.60 -1.59 -3.42
CA GLY A 103 11.49 -2.54 -3.41
C GLY A 103 10.12 -1.96 -3.75
N ILE A 104 10.03 -0.72 -4.25
CA ILE A 104 8.75 -0.12 -4.62
C ILE A 104 8.32 -0.59 -6.00
N VAL A 105 7.23 -1.37 -6.03
CA VAL A 105 6.62 -1.84 -7.29
C VAL A 105 5.91 -0.69 -7.98
N HIS A 106 6.19 -0.48 -9.26
CA HIS A 106 5.66 0.64 -10.04
C HIS A 106 5.55 0.31 -11.53
N GLN A 107 4.86 1.17 -12.26
CA GLN A 107 4.80 1.15 -13.73
C GLN A 107 5.13 2.55 -14.25
N PHE A 108 6.03 2.62 -15.22
CA PHE A 108 6.35 3.84 -15.93
C PHE A 108 5.84 3.75 -17.38
N GLU A 109 4.99 4.68 -17.78
CA GLU A 109 4.50 4.79 -19.16
C GLU A 109 5.19 5.98 -19.82
N ALA A 110 6.01 5.70 -20.84
CA ALA A 110 6.66 6.73 -21.64
C ALA A 110 5.64 7.47 -22.52
N PRO A 111 5.80 8.79 -22.71
CA PRO A 111 4.92 9.59 -23.54
C PRO A 111 5.04 9.21 -25.03
N PRO A 112 3.95 9.33 -25.82
CA PRO A 112 3.96 9.02 -27.25
C PRO A 112 4.78 9.99 -28.10
N SER A 113 5.23 11.13 -27.58
CA SER A 113 6.17 12.02 -28.29
C SER A 113 7.61 11.51 -28.27
N GLY A 114 7.98 10.61 -27.36
CA GLY A 114 9.37 10.23 -27.08
C GLY A 114 10.13 11.23 -26.19
N GLU A 115 9.63 12.47 -26.08
CA GLU A 115 10.17 13.50 -25.18
C GLU A 115 9.42 13.53 -23.85
N ILE A 116 10.15 13.61 -22.74
CA ILE A 116 9.59 13.62 -21.38
C ILE A 116 9.84 15.00 -20.75
N GLU A 117 8.79 15.82 -20.67
CA GLU A 117 8.87 17.17 -20.04
C GLU A 117 8.01 17.30 -18.78
N ARG A 118 7.03 16.41 -18.62
CA ARG A 118 6.00 16.45 -17.58
C ARG A 118 5.84 15.06 -16.98
N LEU A 119 5.49 15.01 -15.70
CA LEU A 119 5.24 13.76 -14.99
C LEU A 119 3.93 13.84 -14.23
N VAL A 120 3.07 12.85 -14.45
CA VAL A 120 1.95 12.58 -13.53
C VAL A 120 2.28 11.33 -12.72
N VAL A 121 2.29 11.47 -11.40
CA VAL A 121 2.47 10.35 -10.47
C VAL A 121 1.10 9.93 -9.96
N ILE A 122 0.69 8.69 -10.24
CA ILE A 122 -0.63 8.16 -9.86
C ILE A 122 -0.48 7.22 -8.68
N MET A 123 -1.25 7.50 -7.64
CA MET A 123 -1.38 6.69 -6.45
C MET A 123 -2.72 5.97 -6.47
N SER A 124 -2.68 4.64 -6.60
CA SER A 124 -3.83 3.74 -6.58
C SER A 124 -4.70 3.87 -5.32
N PRO A 125 -6.03 3.82 -5.44
CA PRO A 125 -6.97 3.76 -4.32
C PRO A 125 -7.04 2.35 -3.69
N ILE A 126 -7.87 2.17 -2.65
CA ILE A 126 -8.08 0.87 -1.97
C ILE A 126 -8.73 -0.14 -2.91
N ASN A 127 -8.36 -1.41 -2.73
CA ASN A 127 -9.00 -2.56 -3.33
C ASN A 127 -8.97 -3.74 -2.35
N SER A 128 -10.09 -4.47 -2.25
CA SER A 128 -10.28 -5.58 -1.31
C SER A 128 -10.15 -6.96 -1.96
N LYS A 129 -9.57 -7.08 -3.16
CA LYS A 129 -9.32 -8.38 -3.80
C LYS A 129 -8.17 -9.11 -3.09
N PRO A 130 -8.30 -10.41 -2.71
CA PRO A 130 -7.27 -11.19 -2.04
C PRO A 130 -6.11 -11.60 -2.97
N ARG A 131 -5.53 -10.64 -3.70
CA ARG A 131 -4.43 -10.82 -4.67
C ARG A 131 -3.47 -9.65 -4.60
N LEU A 132 -2.21 -9.85 -5.02
CA LEU A 132 -1.20 -8.78 -5.03
C LEU A 132 -1.62 -7.58 -5.90
N ILE A 133 -2.37 -7.82 -6.99
CA ILE A 133 -2.90 -6.75 -7.85
C ILE A 133 -3.79 -5.73 -7.10
N ARG A 134 -4.27 -6.04 -5.88
CA ARG A 134 -5.00 -5.05 -5.07
C ARG A 134 -4.17 -3.80 -4.81
N TYR A 135 -2.86 -3.95 -4.65
CA TYR A 135 -1.96 -2.86 -4.31
C TYR A 135 -1.71 -1.94 -5.51
N PHE A 136 -2.08 -2.39 -6.72
CA PHE A 136 -1.99 -1.65 -7.97
C PHE A 136 -3.33 -1.71 -8.71
N ARG A 137 -4.31 -0.92 -8.26
CA ARG A 137 -5.55 -0.72 -9.03
C ARG A 137 -5.28 0.34 -10.11
N PRO A 138 -5.44 0.03 -11.41
CA PRO A 138 -5.14 0.98 -12.49
C PRO A 138 -6.23 2.05 -12.62
N SER A 139 -6.31 2.94 -11.63
CA SER A 139 -7.14 4.14 -11.71
C SER A 139 -6.64 5.03 -12.85
N PHE A 140 -7.56 5.54 -13.69
CA PHE A 140 -7.22 6.32 -14.88
C PHE A 140 -6.28 5.58 -15.84
N ALA A 141 -6.58 4.31 -16.14
CA ALA A 141 -5.78 3.47 -17.04
C ALA A 141 -5.57 4.08 -18.44
N THR A 142 -6.48 4.96 -18.88
CA THR A 142 -6.41 5.63 -20.18
C THR A 142 -5.91 7.08 -20.09
N LEU A 143 -5.37 7.52 -18.95
CA LEU A 143 -4.95 8.91 -18.73
C LEU A 143 -4.01 9.44 -19.82
N MET A 144 -3.12 8.59 -20.35
CA MET A 144 -2.17 8.94 -21.43
C MET A 144 -2.87 9.57 -22.65
N LYS A 145 -4.15 9.24 -22.90
CA LYS A 145 -4.93 9.78 -24.02
C LYS A 145 -5.39 11.23 -23.81
N TYR A 146 -5.38 11.72 -22.58
CA TYR A 146 -5.97 13.00 -22.17
C TYR A 146 -4.94 14.01 -21.64
N VAL A 147 -3.68 13.61 -21.50
CA VAL A 147 -2.58 14.47 -21.09
C VAL A 147 -1.78 14.94 -22.33
N PRO A 148 -1.02 16.06 -22.22
CA PRO A 148 -0.12 16.48 -23.28
C PRO A 148 0.81 15.34 -23.72
N ARG A 149 1.12 15.27 -25.02
CA ARG A 149 1.84 14.15 -25.64
C ARG A 149 3.26 13.89 -25.10
N ASN A 150 3.83 14.80 -24.33
CA ASN A 150 5.14 14.71 -23.67
C ASN A 150 5.05 14.53 -22.13
N THR A 151 3.91 14.02 -21.66
CA THR A 151 3.68 13.70 -20.24
C THR A 151 3.90 12.22 -19.99
N ALA A 152 4.90 11.87 -19.19
CA ALA A 152 5.08 10.52 -18.68
C ALA A 152 4.12 10.25 -17.51
N ILE A 153 3.82 8.97 -17.27
CA ILE A 153 2.99 8.54 -16.14
C ILE A 153 3.78 7.55 -15.29
N LEU A 154 3.93 7.85 -14.00
CA LEU A 154 4.47 6.92 -13.00
C LEU A 154 3.34 6.45 -12.10
N ARG A 155 3.05 5.16 -12.08
CA ARG A 155 2.05 4.56 -11.19
C ARG A 155 2.75 3.78 -10.09
N ILE A 156 2.39 4.02 -8.83
CA ILE A 156 3.07 3.40 -7.69
C ILE A 156 2.11 2.42 -7.02
N ALA A 157 2.54 1.17 -6.84
CA ALA A 157 1.82 0.20 -6.02
C ALA A 157 2.04 0.51 -4.53
N ASP A 158 1.00 0.35 -3.73
CA ASP A 158 1.05 0.62 -2.30
C ASP A 158 1.08 -0.68 -1.50
N VAL A 159 2.22 -1.37 -1.52
CA VAL A 159 2.43 -2.62 -0.78
C VAL A 159 2.73 -2.31 0.68
N GLY A 160 1.98 -2.93 1.58
CA GLY A 160 2.11 -2.76 3.03
C GLY A 160 0.73 -2.77 3.68
N GLY A 161 0.69 -2.98 5.00
CA GLY A 161 -0.58 -3.16 5.73
C GLY A 161 -1.47 -4.27 5.13
N VAL A 162 -2.75 -4.25 5.49
CA VAL A 162 -3.72 -5.25 4.98
C VAL A 162 -4.23 -4.86 3.59
N LYS A 163 -4.63 -3.60 3.38
CA LYS A 163 -5.21 -3.07 2.13
C LYS A 163 -4.29 -2.06 1.40
N GLY A 164 -3.07 -1.92 1.89
CA GLY A 164 -2.11 -0.90 1.47
C GLY A 164 -1.64 -0.07 2.68
N ALA A 165 -0.48 0.55 2.54
CA ALA A 165 0.13 1.40 3.55
C ALA A 165 -0.33 2.86 3.46
N PHE A 166 -1.29 3.20 2.59
CA PHE A 166 -1.68 4.58 2.33
C PHE A 166 -0.52 5.45 1.86
N TYR A 167 0.52 4.82 1.28
CA TYR A 167 1.79 5.44 0.92
C TYR A 167 2.55 6.04 2.12
N LEU A 168 2.20 5.65 3.35
CA LEU A 168 2.83 6.06 4.61
C LEU A 168 3.74 4.94 5.14
N ASN A 169 4.43 5.21 6.24
CA ASN A 169 5.18 4.19 6.98
C ASN A 169 4.20 3.23 7.68
N THR A 170 4.55 1.95 7.69
CA THR A 170 3.90 0.95 8.55
C THR A 170 4.89 0.51 9.62
N SER A 171 4.44 -0.18 10.65
CA SER A 171 5.35 -0.71 11.67
C SER A 171 6.34 -1.73 11.10
N PHE A 172 5.94 -2.47 10.06
CA PHE A 172 6.82 -3.38 9.33
C PHE A 172 7.74 -2.66 8.30
N LEU A 173 7.26 -1.58 7.66
CA LEU A 173 8.02 -0.77 6.69
C LEU A 173 8.17 0.67 7.21
N PRO A 174 9.07 0.90 8.17
CA PRO A 174 9.20 2.20 8.85
C PRO A 174 9.76 3.31 7.95
N ASP A 175 10.30 2.98 6.78
CA ASP A 175 10.90 3.90 5.82
C ASP A 175 10.13 3.95 4.48
N ASN A 176 8.95 3.32 4.38
CA ASN A 176 8.17 3.21 3.14
C ASN A 176 7.93 4.56 2.46
N SER A 177 7.56 5.58 3.23
CA SER A 177 7.32 6.93 2.71
C SER A 177 8.58 7.56 2.09
N THR A 178 9.74 7.34 2.71
CA THR A 178 11.02 7.83 2.17
C THR A 178 11.36 7.12 0.87
N ARG A 179 11.12 5.80 0.80
CA ARG A 179 11.37 5.02 -0.42
C ARG A 179 10.51 5.44 -1.60
N ILE A 180 9.24 5.76 -1.33
CA ILE A 180 8.33 6.29 -2.35
C ILE A 180 8.82 7.66 -2.84
N GLN A 181 9.28 8.55 -1.95
CA GLN A 181 9.86 9.83 -2.35
C GLN A 181 11.14 9.67 -3.17
N ASN A 182 12.00 8.72 -2.80
CA ASN A 182 13.22 8.43 -3.56
C ASN A 182 12.89 7.92 -4.97
N LEU A 183 11.89 7.07 -5.13
CA LEU A 183 11.41 6.65 -6.45
C LEU A 183 10.92 7.84 -7.29
N ILE A 184 10.12 8.74 -6.70
CA ILE A 184 9.61 9.92 -7.40
C ILE A 184 10.77 10.83 -7.82
N ARG A 185 11.67 11.18 -6.89
CA ARG A 185 12.82 12.05 -7.16
C ARG A 185 13.77 11.46 -8.19
N SER A 186 14.16 10.20 -8.04
CA SER A 186 15.03 9.54 -9.02
C SER A 186 14.41 9.46 -10.41
N THR A 187 13.08 9.35 -10.52
CA THR A 187 12.39 9.42 -11.81
C THR A 187 12.46 10.83 -12.42
N ILE A 188 12.23 11.86 -11.60
CA ILE A 188 12.37 13.27 -12.02
C ILE A 188 13.78 13.54 -12.52
N ASP A 189 14.79 13.18 -11.72
CA ASP A 189 16.21 13.44 -12.01
C ASP A 189 16.69 12.68 -13.25
N ARG A 190 16.34 11.39 -13.36
CA ARG A 190 16.71 10.54 -14.51
C ARG A 190 16.23 11.11 -15.83
N HIS A 191 15.08 11.78 -15.84
CA HIS A 191 14.46 12.33 -17.04
C HIS A 191 14.61 13.85 -17.16
N GLY A 192 15.33 14.52 -16.25
CA GLY A 192 15.55 15.97 -16.29
C GLY A 192 14.26 16.79 -16.21
N ILE A 193 13.24 16.30 -15.50
CA ILE A 193 11.92 16.93 -15.44
C ILE A 193 11.96 18.09 -14.44
N ASP A 194 11.48 19.27 -14.82
CA ASP A 194 11.30 20.37 -13.86
C ASP A 194 10.23 20.00 -12.82
N SER A 195 10.55 20.11 -11.53
CA SER A 195 9.61 19.85 -10.42
C SER A 195 8.25 20.56 -10.55
N ARG A 196 8.21 21.74 -11.19
CA ARG A 196 6.98 22.51 -11.47
C ARG A 196 6.07 21.83 -12.49
N ASN A 197 6.59 20.87 -13.26
CA ASN A 197 5.89 20.07 -14.26
C ASN A 197 5.53 18.67 -13.73
N VAL A 198 5.64 18.44 -12.42
CA VAL A 198 5.26 17.19 -11.76
C VAL A 198 3.96 17.41 -10.99
N VAL A 199 3.01 16.50 -11.16
CA VAL A 199 1.76 16.48 -10.40
C VAL A 199 1.52 15.09 -9.81
N LEU A 200 1.28 15.02 -8.50
CA LEU A 200 0.83 13.81 -7.82
C LEU A 200 -0.70 13.76 -7.84
N PHE A 201 -1.27 12.59 -8.13
CA PHE A 201 -2.70 12.42 -8.24
C PHE A 201 -3.15 11.15 -7.52
N GLY A 202 -4.23 11.25 -6.75
CA GLY A 202 -4.91 10.06 -6.22
C GLY A 202 -6.25 10.36 -5.58
N ALA A 203 -7.02 9.31 -5.34
CA ALA A 203 -8.32 9.36 -4.66
C ALA A 203 -8.34 8.43 -3.43
N SER A 204 -9.08 8.80 -2.37
CA SER A 204 -9.19 8.00 -1.14
C SER A 204 -7.80 7.73 -0.54
N LYS A 205 -7.39 6.46 -0.41
CA LYS A 205 -6.01 6.09 -0.06
C LYS A 205 -4.96 6.71 -0.98
N GLY A 206 -5.22 6.76 -2.28
CA GLY A 206 -4.34 7.43 -3.24
C GLY A 206 -4.27 8.93 -3.01
N GLY A 207 -5.40 9.55 -2.61
CA GLY A 207 -5.45 10.97 -2.29
C GLY A 207 -4.66 11.30 -1.03
N THR A 208 -4.71 10.39 -0.05
CA THR A 208 -3.89 10.43 1.18
C THR A 208 -2.40 10.47 0.83
N GLY A 209 -1.96 9.56 -0.05
CA GLY A 209 -0.57 9.53 -0.52
C GLY A 209 -0.20 10.77 -1.33
N ALA A 210 -1.07 11.21 -2.25
CA ALA A 210 -0.80 12.38 -3.09
C ALA A 210 -0.62 13.65 -2.26
N LEU A 211 -1.47 13.85 -1.24
CA LEU A 211 -1.34 14.94 -0.27
C LEU A 211 -0.03 14.83 0.52
N PHE A 212 0.24 13.67 1.13
CA PHE A 212 1.40 13.47 1.99
C PHE A 212 2.72 13.72 1.23
N HIS A 213 2.88 13.06 0.09
CA HIS A 213 4.11 13.15 -0.71
C HIS A 213 4.23 14.48 -1.45
N GLY A 214 3.10 15.10 -1.82
CA GLY A 214 3.08 16.43 -2.42
C GLY A 214 3.58 17.50 -1.46
N LEU A 215 3.06 17.52 -0.22
CA LEU A 215 3.52 18.42 0.83
C LEU A 215 4.97 18.16 1.22
N THR A 216 5.32 16.89 1.47
CA THR A 216 6.68 16.50 1.88
C THR A 216 7.71 16.79 0.79
N GLY A 217 7.33 16.63 -0.48
CA GLY A 217 8.21 16.77 -1.64
C GLY A 217 8.24 18.18 -2.23
N GLY A 218 7.35 19.08 -1.80
CA GLY A 218 7.18 20.40 -2.44
C GLY A 218 6.64 20.29 -3.87
N LEU A 219 5.85 19.26 -4.17
CA LEU A 219 5.31 19.00 -5.51
C LEU A 219 3.82 19.34 -5.55
N LYS A 220 3.33 19.72 -6.74
CA LYS A 220 1.89 19.93 -6.96
C LYS A 220 1.15 18.62 -6.78
N PHE A 221 -0.05 18.67 -6.22
CA PHE A 221 -0.88 17.49 -6.10
C PHE A 221 -2.38 17.79 -6.26
N VAL A 222 -3.11 16.75 -6.63
CA VAL A 222 -4.57 16.69 -6.62
C VAL A 222 -4.97 15.50 -5.75
N ALA A 223 -5.53 15.80 -4.58
CA ALA A 223 -6.00 14.81 -3.62
C ALA A 223 -7.53 14.83 -3.56
N VAL A 224 -8.14 13.74 -4.05
CA VAL A 224 -9.61 13.59 -4.06
C VAL A 224 -10.04 12.75 -2.87
N ASP A 225 -10.86 13.30 -2.00
CA ASP A 225 -11.40 12.65 -0.80
C ASP A 225 -10.31 11.90 0.01
N PRO A 226 -9.24 12.57 0.46
CA PRO A 226 -8.15 11.90 1.14
C PRO A 226 -8.57 11.42 2.54
N ILE A 227 -8.13 10.22 2.93
CA ILE A 227 -8.38 9.65 4.25
C ILE A 227 -7.32 10.18 5.21
N LEU A 228 -7.63 11.30 5.88
CA LEU A 228 -6.72 11.95 6.83
C LEU A 228 -6.98 11.53 8.28
N SER A 229 -8.03 10.74 8.50
CA SER A 229 -8.49 10.33 9.81
C SER A 229 -8.91 8.86 9.80
N ASP A 230 -8.34 8.09 10.74
CA ASP A 230 -8.71 6.70 10.96
C ASP A 230 -10.02 6.55 11.78
N ALA A 231 -10.38 7.58 12.56
CA ALA A 231 -11.38 7.48 13.63
C ALA A 231 -12.75 7.03 13.11
N TRP A 232 -13.24 7.67 12.04
CA TRP A 232 -14.56 7.34 11.50
C TRP A 232 -14.64 5.88 11.05
N TYR A 233 -13.62 5.38 10.36
CA TYR A 233 -13.57 3.98 9.91
C TYR A 233 -13.47 3.00 11.07
N ILE A 234 -12.71 3.37 12.12
CA ILE A 234 -12.57 2.54 13.32
C ILE A 234 -13.90 2.44 14.07
N GLU A 235 -14.54 3.57 14.32
CA GLU A 235 -15.73 3.69 15.18
C GLU A 235 -17.01 3.26 14.47
N ASN A 236 -17.13 3.53 13.16
CA ASN A 236 -18.39 3.37 12.42
C ASN A 236 -18.34 2.25 11.36
N GLU A 237 -17.17 1.80 10.94
CA GLU A 237 -17.02 0.76 9.90
C GLU A 237 -16.24 -0.49 10.36
N ASN A 238 -16.18 -0.73 11.67
CA ASN A 238 -15.47 -1.88 12.25
C ASN A 238 -13.98 -1.95 11.85
N ASP A 239 -13.38 -0.78 11.66
CA ASP A 239 -12.03 -0.59 11.13
C ASP A 239 -11.86 -1.34 9.80
N TYR A 240 -12.75 -1.03 8.85
CA TYR A 240 -12.77 -1.58 7.50
C TYR A 240 -11.43 -1.47 6.77
N HIS A 241 -10.63 -0.45 7.09
CA HIS A 241 -9.32 -0.20 6.50
C HIS A 241 -8.16 -0.89 7.19
N PHE A 242 -8.37 -1.58 8.31
CA PHE A 242 -7.35 -2.30 9.08
C PHE A 242 -6.18 -1.38 9.48
N THR A 243 -6.53 -0.28 10.12
CA THR A 243 -5.64 0.78 10.58
C THR A 243 -5.26 0.63 12.06
N THR A 244 -5.94 -0.26 12.78
CA THR A 244 -5.67 -0.61 14.19
C THR A 244 -4.63 -1.73 14.33
N GLY A 245 -4.31 -2.08 15.59
CA GLY A 245 -3.40 -3.19 15.92
C GLY A 245 -1.98 -2.94 15.45
N ASP A 246 -1.49 -1.71 15.66
CA ASP A 246 -0.13 -1.28 15.40
C ASP A 246 0.35 -1.47 13.96
N VAL A 247 -0.56 -1.59 12.98
CA VAL A 247 -0.17 -1.62 11.56
C VAL A 247 0.54 -0.33 11.16
N PHE A 248 0.10 0.80 11.71
CA PHE A 248 0.71 2.11 11.54
C PHE A 248 1.32 2.57 12.86
N PRO A 249 2.55 3.14 12.87
CA PRO A 249 3.19 3.62 14.09
C PRO A 249 2.53 4.88 14.67
N GLN A 250 1.76 5.59 13.85
CA GLN A 250 1.01 6.80 14.21
C GLN A 250 -0.32 6.80 13.47
N SER A 251 -1.35 7.42 14.05
CA SER A 251 -2.61 7.62 13.35
C SER A 251 -2.45 8.63 12.20
N LYS A 252 -3.29 8.54 11.18
CA LYS A 252 -3.24 9.49 10.05
C LYS A 252 -3.46 10.93 10.53
N GLN A 253 -4.33 11.13 11.51
CA GLN A 253 -4.59 12.45 12.09
C GLN A 253 -3.30 13.07 12.65
N GLN A 254 -2.51 12.28 13.38
CA GLN A 254 -1.23 12.74 13.94
C GLN A 254 -0.23 13.06 12.82
N VAL A 255 -0.10 12.17 11.84
CA VAL A 255 0.82 12.36 10.70
C VAL A 255 0.50 13.65 9.95
N PHE A 256 -0.77 13.90 9.63
CA PHE A 256 -1.17 15.08 8.86
C PHE A 256 -1.19 16.37 9.69
N ALA A 257 -1.53 16.32 10.99
CA ALA A 257 -1.40 17.47 11.88
C ALA A 257 0.06 17.98 11.89
N ASN A 258 1.00 17.08 12.14
CA ASN A 258 2.44 17.39 12.14
C ASN A 258 2.91 17.94 10.78
N LEU A 259 2.47 17.33 9.68
CA LEU A 259 2.86 17.72 8.32
C LEU A 259 2.36 19.13 7.95
N ILE A 260 1.12 19.46 8.33
CA ILE A 260 0.52 20.78 8.07
C ILE A 260 1.24 21.86 8.88
N GLU A 261 1.51 21.64 10.17
CA GLU A 261 2.27 22.58 11.00
C GLU A 261 3.64 22.92 10.39
N GLN A 262 4.34 21.90 9.87
CA GLN A 262 5.63 22.06 9.18
C GLN A 262 5.51 22.75 7.82
N SER A 263 4.34 22.68 7.17
CA SER A 263 4.10 23.25 5.84
C SER A 263 3.66 24.72 5.90
N VAL A 264 2.86 25.10 6.91
CA VAL A 264 2.41 26.49 7.13
C VAL A 264 3.60 27.43 7.35
N THR A 265 4.70 26.93 7.90
CA THR A 265 5.96 27.67 8.07
C THR A 265 6.77 27.87 6.77
N ARG A 266 6.38 27.26 5.64
CA ARG A 266 7.15 27.25 4.37
C ARG A 266 6.44 27.88 3.17
N ALA A 267 5.36 28.64 3.37
CA ALA A 267 4.36 29.01 2.36
C ALA A 267 4.85 29.32 0.92
N CYS A 268 4.38 28.53 -0.05
CA CYS A 268 3.70 28.96 -1.29
C CYS A 268 3.33 27.72 -2.15
N LEU A 269 2.09 27.20 -2.06
CA LEU A 269 1.59 26.19 -3.00
C LEU A 269 0.08 26.38 -3.27
N ILE A 270 -0.29 26.38 -4.56
CA ILE A 270 -1.68 26.21 -5.00
C ILE A 270 -1.96 24.71 -4.96
N ASN A 271 -2.67 24.26 -3.91
CA ASN A 271 -3.04 22.87 -3.70
C ASN A 271 -4.56 22.77 -3.65
N ILE A 272 -5.13 21.81 -4.37
CA ILE A 272 -6.57 21.54 -4.35
C ILE A 272 -6.78 20.19 -3.64
N ALA A 273 -7.31 20.27 -2.42
CA ALA A 273 -7.92 19.13 -1.74
C ALA A 273 -9.44 19.28 -1.86
N VAL A 274 -10.11 18.29 -2.45
CA VAL A 274 -11.57 18.25 -2.54
C VAL A 274 -12.07 17.15 -1.62
N GLY A 275 -12.65 17.52 -0.49
CA GLY A 275 -13.45 16.63 0.36
C GLY A 275 -14.94 16.90 0.12
N PHE A 276 -15.76 15.85 0.13
CA PHE A 276 -17.22 15.95 0.10
C PHE A 276 -17.79 15.69 1.49
#